data_AF-A8V4D3-F1
#
_entry.id   AF-A8V4D3-F1
#
_cell.length_a   1.000
_cell.length_b   1.000
_cell.length_c   1.000
_cell.angle_alpha   90.00
_cell.angle_beta   90.00
_cell.angle_gamma   90.00
#
_symmetry.space_group_name_H-M   'P 1'
#
loop_
_entity.id
_entity.type
_entity.pdbx_description
1 polymer ?
#
loop_
_entity_poly.entity_id
_entity_poly.type
_entity_poly.pdbx_seq_one_letter_code
_entity_poly.pdbx_strand_id
1 'polypeptide(L)'
;GLMETAYSSPFQDDGSDQPKLHTKHYLHLHADIHMKKGMLCQDCHTSLDVHGDGNLVGTTLAPVEVECQDCHGTPDKYPWELPLGYGDEYSEKPAQGKPRGVVKKLLDFMKKGTVYPAEDGYLLTARGNPFGNVVKRGNKVIVHTAGGKDLELEPLKLLVEEGKLNTEAMVAMVHVKAHMQRMECYACHAKWAPQCYGCHIKIDYSKGEKHPDWVAMGHDVDEHGLTADARAVIFGDKKAFEKHMVEGKIKETRSYLRWEDPILVQNGEGRISPAIPGCQTTVTVIGKDGKPLLLNHIFKIPNVEGAGKEGQLAIDMSPVQPHTITKEARKCESCHTNPKAMGYGIDEGDDYEDPSKPYIVDLMTADGKVIPKIFKTQINSIPNLKYDWSKIITEDGKQLQTVGHHLKLSRPLNNEERSKLDRRGVCMSCHQEIPDKDLAVSLLTHIKEVSHIKIDKDKHNSILHKLVLIGA
;
A
#
# COMPACT_ATOMS: atom_id res chain seq x y z
N GLY A 1 -2.77 16.44 0.70
CA GLY A 1 -3.62 15.47 0.00
C GLY A 1 -5.04 15.69 0.46
N LEU A 2 -6.00 15.47 -0.42
CA LEU A 2 -7.41 15.42 -0.06
C LEU A 2 -7.84 13.96 -0.10
N MET A 3 -8.60 13.50 0.88
CA MET A 3 -9.19 12.17 0.86
C MET A 3 -10.65 12.22 1.29
N GLU A 4 -11.50 11.50 0.56
CA GLU A 4 -12.94 11.47 0.82
C GLU A 4 -13.25 11.03 2.26
N THR A 5 -14.24 11.68 2.85
CA THR A 5 -14.77 11.33 4.17
C THR A 5 -16.29 11.38 4.18
N ALA A 6 -16.88 10.57 5.07
CA ALA A 6 -18.31 10.60 5.35
C ALA A 6 -18.70 11.72 6.32
N TYR A 7 -17.72 12.32 7.00
CA TYR A 7 -17.94 13.39 7.97
C TYR A 7 -17.95 14.75 7.29
N SER A 8 -18.81 15.64 7.77
CA SER A 8 -18.94 17.02 7.29
C SER A 8 -18.12 18.03 8.10
N SER A 9 -17.45 17.59 9.17
CA SER A 9 -16.50 18.40 9.96
C SER A 9 -15.10 18.44 9.32
N PRO A 10 -14.28 19.47 9.56
CA PRO A 10 -14.53 20.64 10.41
C PRO A 10 -15.56 21.61 9.80
N PHE A 11 -16.32 22.27 10.66
CA PHE A 11 -17.35 23.23 10.27
C PHE A 11 -16.74 24.54 9.75
N GLN A 12 -17.51 25.26 8.93
CA GLN A 12 -17.18 26.60 8.45
C GLN A 12 -17.36 27.65 9.55
N ASP A 13 -16.97 28.89 9.27
CA ASP A 13 -17.00 30.01 10.24
C ASP A 13 -18.40 30.29 10.83
N ASP A 14 -19.46 29.95 10.09
CA ASP A 14 -20.87 30.07 10.52
C ASP A 14 -21.41 28.82 11.23
N GLY A 15 -20.56 27.81 11.45
CA GLY A 15 -20.93 26.52 12.03
C GLY A 15 -21.59 25.55 11.05
N SER A 16 -21.68 25.88 9.76
CA SER A 16 -22.19 24.96 8.74
C SER A 16 -21.20 23.87 8.38
N ASP A 17 -21.71 22.78 7.80
CA ASP A 17 -20.92 21.68 7.27
C ASP A 17 -19.85 22.16 6.27
N GLN A 18 -18.70 21.47 6.23
CA GLN A 18 -17.73 21.63 5.14
C GLN A 18 -18.46 21.50 3.80
N PRO A 19 -18.32 22.45 2.86
CA PRO A 19 -18.94 22.32 1.56
C PRO A 19 -18.41 21.08 0.83
N LYS A 20 -19.28 20.41 0.09
CA LYS A 20 -18.85 19.29 -0.76
C LYS A 20 -18.03 19.83 -1.92
N LEU A 21 -16.93 19.15 -2.22
CA LEU A 21 -16.26 19.27 -3.51
C LEU A 21 -16.78 18.11 -4.38
N HIS A 22 -17.45 18.43 -5.48
CA HIS A 22 -18.29 17.49 -6.24
C HIS A 22 -19.40 16.87 -5.38
N THR A 23 -19.25 15.61 -4.95
CA THR A 23 -20.29 14.87 -4.21
C THR A 23 -19.87 14.46 -2.79
N LYS A 24 -18.66 14.86 -2.35
CA LYS A 24 -18.00 14.33 -1.15
C LYS A 24 -17.39 15.43 -0.28
N HIS A 25 -17.21 15.11 0.99
CA HIS A 25 -16.39 15.87 1.93
C HIS A 25 -14.96 15.31 1.93
N TYR A 26 -13.99 16.11 2.35
CA TYR A 26 -12.58 15.72 2.29
C TYR A 26 -11.81 16.05 3.57
N LEU A 27 -10.96 15.12 3.99
CA LEU A 27 -9.93 15.34 4.99
C LEU A 27 -8.70 15.98 4.34
N HIS A 28 -8.12 16.96 5.02
CA HIS A 28 -6.83 17.53 4.62
C HIS A 28 -5.69 16.71 5.27
N LEU A 29 -5.00 15.92 4.44
CA LEU A 29 -3.87 15.07 4.85
C LEU A 29 -2.54 15.65 4.36
N HIS A 30 -1.43 15.18 4.94
CA HIS A 30 -0.09 15.56 4.48
C HIS A 30 0.11 15.16 3.01
N ALA A 31 0.37 16.14 2.13
CA ALA A 31 0.61 15.88 0.72
C ALA A 31 2.01 15.32 0.44
N ASP A 32 2.10 14.60 -0.68
CA ASP A 32 3.36 14.16 -1.30
C ASP A 32 4.34 15.33 -1.49
N ILE A 33 5.63 15.07 -1.25
CA ILE A 33 6.69 16.05 -1.38
C ILE A 33 6.90 16.49 -2.84
N HIS A 34 6.73 15.61 -3.82
CA HIS A 34 6.85 15.94 -5.24
C HIS A 34 5.77 16.94 -5.64
N MET A 35 4.52 16.66 -5.24
CA MET A 35 3.39 17.57 -5.46
C MET A 35 3.64 18.94 -4.80
N LYS A 36 4.11 18.97 -3.54
CA LYS A 36 4.47 20.22 -2.85
C LYS A 36 5.59 20.99 -3.53
N LYS A 37 6.47 20.32 -4.26
CA LYS A 37 7.57 20.94 -5.00
C LYS A 37 7.14 21.48 -6.35
N GLY A 38 5.97 21.10 -6.87
CA GLY A 38 5.37 21.60 -8.11
C GLY A 38 5.16 20.53 -9.18
N MET A 39 5.42 19.25 -8.89
CA MET A 39 5.18 18.16 -9.83
C MET A 39 3.69 17.83 -9.94
N LEU A 40 3.27 17.48 -11.15
CA LEU A 40 1.95 16.95 -11.48
C LEU A 40 2.07 15.49 -11.93
N CYS A 41 0.93 14.81 -12.14
CA CYS A 41 0.89 13.39 -12.49
C CYS A 41 1.78 13.07 -13.71
N GLN A 42 1.74 13.92 -14.75
CA GLN A 42 2.50 13.73 -15.98
C GLN A 42 4.02 13.91 -15.84
N ASP A 43 4.50 14.43 -14.70
CA ASP A 43 5.95 14.52 -14.45
C ASP A 43 6.57 13.17 -14.08
N CYS A 44 5.74 12.21 -13.65
CA CYS A 44 6.15 10.81 -13.37
C CYS A 44 5.47 9.79 -14.29
N HIS A 45 4.23 10.04 -14.72
CA HIS A 45 3.50 9.12 -15.60
C HIS A 45 3.73 9.47 -17.07
N THR A 46 4.38 8.56 -17.78
CA THR A 46 4.71 8.78 -19.19
C THR A 46 3.51 8.56 -20.11
N SER A 47 3.65 8.93 -21.39
CA SER A 47 2.63 8.63 -22.39
C SER A 47 2.37 7.13 -22.52
N LEU A 48 3.38 6.28 -22.32
CA LEU A 48 3.26 4.83 -22.42
C LEU A 48 2.44 4.28 -21.24
N ASP A 49 2.68 4.80 -20.03
CA ASP A 49 1.98 4.39 -18.81
C ASP A 49 0.47 4.70 -18.90
N VAL A 50 0.12 5.85 -19.49
CA VAL A 50 -1.25 6.39 -19.50
C VAL A 50 -2.04 5.98 -20.74
N HIS A 51 -1.43 5.98 -21.92
CA HIS A 51 -2.11 5.66 -23.18
C HIS A 51 -1.89 4.20 -23.61
N GLY A 52 -1.05 3.48 -22.89
CA GLY A 52 -0.64 2.12 -23.21
C GLY A 52 0.53 2.06 -24.19
N ASP A 53 1.28 0.97 -24.09
CA ASP A 53 2.36 0.57 -24.99
C ASP A 53 1.92 -0.57 -25.94
N GLY A 54 0.64 -0.92 -25.93
CA GLY A 54 0.05 -2.04 -26.66
C GLY A 54 0.02 -3.37 -25.90
N ASN A 55 0.57 -3.43 -24.68
CA ASN A 55 0.53 -4.60 -23.82
C ASN A 55 -0.65 -4.57 -22.84
N LEU A 56 -1.25 -5.73 -22.58
CA LEU A 56 -2.21 -5.90 -21.49
C LEU A 56 -1.45 -6.23 -20.21
N VAL A 57 -1.58 -5.36 -19.23
CA VAL A 57 -0.95 -5.48 -17.92
C VAL A 57 -1.98 -5.90 -16.87
N GLY A 58 -1.58 -6.81 -15.97
CA GLY A 58 -2.49 -7.38 -14.96
C GLY A 58 -2.77 -6.50 -13.74
N THR A 59 -2.06 -5.37 -13.60
CA THR A 59 -2.19 -4.44 -12.47
C THR A 59 -1.81 -3.02 -12.90
N THR A 60 -2.31 -2.01 -12.20
CA THR A 60 -2.03 -0.59 -12.46
C THR A 60 -0.60 -0.16 -12.11
N LEU A 61 0.16 -0.96 -11.35
CA LEU A 61 1.58 -0.70 -11.09
C LEU A 61 2.49 -1.07 -12.27
N ALA A 62 2.19 -2.17 -12.96
CA ALA A 62 3.00 -2.68 -14.06
C ALA A 62 3.22 -1.69 -15.24
N PRO A 63 2.24 -0.86 -15.67
CA PRO A 63 2.49 0.10 -16.75
C PRO A 63 3.35 1.29 -16.32
N VAL A 64 3.53 1.54 -15.01
CA VAL A 64 4.38 2.65 -14.54
C VAL A 64 5.83 2.33 -14.89
N GLU A 65 6.43 3.21 -15.69
CA GLU A 65 7.79 3.02 -16.19
C GLU A 65 8.87 3.66 -15.30
N VAL A 66 8.50 4.74 -14.62
CA VAL A 66 9.45 5.59 -13.90
C VAL A 66 9.73 5.02 -12.51
N GLU A 67 11.01 4.72 -12.28
CA GLU A 67 11.50 4.29 -10.98
C GLU A 67 12.05 5.45 -10.14
N CYS A 68 12.06 5.29 -8.81
CA CYS A 68 12.64 6.29 -7.91
C CYS A 68 14.11 6.59 -8.29
N GLN A 69 14.83 5.53 -8.66
CA GLN A 69 16.23 5.54 -8.99
C GLN A 69 16.52 6.20 -10.35
N ASP A 70 15.49 6.49 -11.16
CA ASP A 70 15.61 7.21 -12.44
C ASP A 70 15.98 8.68 -12.26
N CYS A 71 15.59 9.26 -11.13
CA CYS A 71 16.01 10.61 -10.74
C CYS A 71 17.00 10.59 -9.57
N HIS A 72 16.79 9.71 -8.59
CA HIS A 72 17.55 9.74 -7.32
C HIS A 72 18.82 8.87 -7.33
N GLY A 73 18.87 7.84 -8.16
CA GLY A 73 19.94 6.85 -8.12
C GLY A 73 19.94 6.01 -6.84
N THR A 74 21.12 5.57 -6.43
CA THR A 74 21.36 4.81 -5.19
C THR A 74 22.51 5.47 -4.41
N PRO A 75 22.83 5.04 -3.17
CA PRO A 75 24.01 5.55 -2.46
C PRO A 75 25.32 5.37 -3.24
N ASP A 76 25.42 4.33 -4.05
CA ASP A 76 26.68 3.95 -4.72
C ASP A 76 26.72 4.38 -6.20
N LYS A 77 25.57 4.70 -6.80
CA LYS A 77 25.43 5.00 -8.24
C LYS A 77 24.49 6.16 -8.52
N TYR A 78 24.92 7.07 -9.39
CA TYR A 78 24.07 8.07 -10.02
C TYR A 78 23.00 7.40 -10.91
N PRO A 79 21.89 8.10 -11.25
CA PRO A 79 20.83 7.52 -12.09
C PRO A 79 21.34 6.97 -13.42
N TRP A 80 22.24 7.69 -14.10
CA TRP A 80 22.83 7.26 -15.39
C TRP A 80 23.89 6.15 -15.26
N GLU A 81 24.33 5.83 -14.04
CA GLU A 81 25.29 4.75 -13.75
C GLU A 81 24.61 3.40 -13.52
N LEU A 82 23.29 3.40 -13.31
CA LEU A 82 22.49 2.19 -13.15
C LEU A 82 22.31 1.48 -14.50
N PRO A 83 22.23 0.14 -14.51
CA PRO A 83 21.91 -0.62 -15.71
C PRO A 83 20.43 -0.45 -16.08
N LEU A 84 20.09 -0.69 -17.35
CA LEU A 84 18.70 -0.77 -17.81
C LEU A 84 17.97 -1.92 -17.11
N GLY A 85 16.74 -1.67 -16.67
CA GLY A 85 15.89 -2.59 -15.91
C GLY A 85 16.11 -2.58 -14.39
N TYR A 86 16.99 -1.71 -13.86
CA TYR A 86 17.20 -1.63 -12.41
C TYR A 86 15.94 -1.07 -11.71
N GLY A 87 15.32 -1.86 -10.83
CA GLY A 87 14.05 -1.55 -10.16
C GLY A 87 12.82 -2.21 -10.80
N ASP A 88 12.87 -2.50 -12.10
CA ASP A 88 11.72 -2.97 -12.92
C ASP A 88 11.89 -4.47 -13.26
N GLU A 89 11.96 -5.32 -12.24
CA GLU A 89 12.53 -6.68 -12.38
C GLU A 89 11.53 -7.85 -12.56
N TYR A 90 10.27 -7.78 -12.15
CA TYR A 90 9.20 -8.78 -12.44
C TYR A 90 9.58 -10.29 -12.63
N SER A 91 10.34 -10.91 -11.71
CA SER A 91 10.89 -12.29 -11.80
C SER A 91 12.19 -12.49 -12.59
N GLU A 92 12.69 -11.44 -13.21
CA GLU A 92 14.02 -11.35 -13.77
C GLU A 92 15.06 -11.11 -12.67
N LYS A 93 16.33 -11.37 -13.01
CA LYS A 93 17.43 -11.05 -12.10
C LYS A 93 17.60 -9.53 -12.05
N PRO A 94 18.00 -8.97 -10.88
CA PRO A 94 18.40 -7.57 -10.78
C PRO A 94 19.29 -7.17 -11.95
N ALA A 95 18.93 -6.08 -12.62
CA ALA A 95 19.66 -5.65 -13.80
C ALA A 95 21.14 -5.48 -13.49
N GLN A 96 21.99 -6.02 -14.38
CA GLN A 96 23.44 -5.94 -14.31
C GLN A 96 24.00 -5.54 -15.67
N GLY A 97 25.19 -4.97 -15.66
CA GLY A 97 25.92 -4.65 -16.88
C GLY A 97 26.24 -3.16 -17.00
N LYS A 98 26.26 -2.69 -18.25
CA LYS A 98 26.72 -1.34 -18.59
C LYS A 98 25.76 -0.26 -18.03
N PRO A 99 26.29 0.89 -17.61
CA PRO A 99 25.50 2.08 -17.32
C PRO A 99 24.53 2.41 -18.46
N ARG A 100 23.26 2.71 -18.14
CA ARG A 100 22.27 3.14 -19.13
C ARG A 100 22.63 4.49 -19.77
N GLY A 101 23.35 5.34 -19.05
CA GLY A 101 23.82 6.62 -19.56
C GLY A 101 22.69 7.64 -19.72
N VAL A 102 22.85 8.52 -20.71
CA VAL A 102 21.92 9.59 -21.06
C VAL A 102 21.79 9.68 -22.58
N VAL A 103 20.75 10.34 -23.07
CA VAL A 103 20.51 10.53 -24.51
C VAL A 103 20.35 12.00 -24.87
N LYS A 104 20.72 12.37 -26.10
CA LYS A 104 20.56 13.75 -26.61
C LYS A 104 19.34 13.94 -27.51
N LYS A 105 18.73 12.85 -27.95
CA LYS A 105 17.62 12.86 -28.91
C LYS A 105 16.39 12.22 -28.27
N LEU A 106 15.27 12.94 -28.32
CA LEU A 106 13.96 12.40 -27.95
C LEU A 106 13.35 11.62 -29.11
N LEU A 107 12.43 10.71 -28.77
CA LEU A 107 11.60 10.00 -29.73
C LEU A 107 10.66 10.99 -30.45
N ASP A 108 10.27 10.70 -31.68
CA ASP A 108 9.51 11.65 -32.51
C ASP A 108 8.16 12.04 -31.92
N PHE A 109 7.48 11.12 -31.23
CA PHE A 109 6.21 11.44 -30.57
C PHE A 109 6.39 12.39 -29.37
N MET A 110 7.52 12.30 -28.66
CA MET A 110 7.81 13.18 -27.50
C MET A 110 8.03 14.63 -27.94
N LYS A 111 8.44 14.86 -29.19
CA LYS A 111 8.62 16.21 -29.77
C LYS A 111 7.30 16.93 -30.05
N LYS A 112 6.15 16.25 -29.92
CA LYS A 112 4.83 16.88 -30.04
C LYS A 112 4.46 17.71 -28.80
N GLY A 113 5.11 17.45 -27.67
CA GLY A 113 4.98 18.25 -26.45
C GLY A 113 6.08 19.31 -26.33
N THR A 114 6.20 19.91 -25.14
CA THR A 114 7.30 20.82 -24.82
C THR A 114 8.63 20.06 -24.82
N VAL A 115 9.61 20.56 -25.59
CA VAL A 115 10.96 20.01 -25.63
C VAL A 115 11.89 20.89 -24.81
N TYR A 116 12.42 20.34 -23.71
CA TYR A 116 13.40 21.02 -22.86
C TYR A 116 14.81 20.88 -23.42
N PRO A 117 15.74 21.82 -23.18
CA PRO A 117 17.14 21.66 -23.61
C PRO A 117 17.77 20.41 -22.99
N ALA A 118 18.44 19.58 -23.81
CA ALA A 118 18.98 18.31 -23.34
C ALA A 118 20.12 18.43 -22.31
N GLU A 119 20.74 19.61 -22.15
CA GLU A 119 21.93 19.82 -21.30
C GLU A 119 23.01 18.75 -21.51
N ASP A 120 23.46 18.05 -20.46
CA ASP A 120 24.42 16.93 -20.59
C ASP A 120 23.75 15.66 -21.13
N GLY A 121 22.41 15.58 -21.07
CA GLY A 121 21.57 14.60 -21.73
C GLY A 121 20.28 14.36 -20.93
N TYR A 122 19.20 13.95 -21.61
CA TYR A 122 18.02 13.44 -20.94
C TYR A 122 18.37 12.14 -20.23
N LEU A 123 17.84 11.98 -19.02
CA LEU A 123 17.92 10.70 -18.31
C LEU A 123 17.17 9.63 -19.09
N LEU A 124 17.55 8.37 -18.85
CA LEU A 124 16.80 7.21 -19.30
C LEU A 124 16.07 6.61 -18.11
N THR A 125 14.83 6.21 -18.32
CA THR A 125 14.04 5.44 -17.35
C THR A 125 14.63 4.03 -17.16
N ALA A 126 14.09 3.26 -16.21
CA ALA A 126 14.46 1.85 -16.05
C ALA A 126 14.25 1.05 -17.36
N ARG A 127 13.17 1.35 -18.11
CA ARG A 127 12.86 0.72 -19.40
C ARG A 127 13.65 1.27 -20.59
N GLY A 128 14.46 2.31 -20.37
CA GLY A 128 15.36 2.85 -21.37
C GLY A 128 14.75 3.88 -22.32
N ASN A 129 13.54 4.38 -22.04
CA ASN A 129 13.01 5.51 -22.82
C ASN A 129 13.60 6.84 -22.31
N PRO A 130 13.74 7.84 -23.20
CA PRO A 130 14.14 9.18 -22.79
C PRO A 130 13.13 9.80 -21.82
N PHE A 131 13.60 10.24 -20.66
CA PHE A 131 12.78 10.98 -19.69
C PHE A 131 12.74 12.46 -20.10
N GLY A 132 11.82 12.80 -21.01
CA GLY A 132 11.87 14.04 -21.79
C GLY A 132 11.84 15.36 -21.00
N ASN A 133 11.39 15.34 -19.75
CA ASN A 133 11.37 16.46 -18.82
C ASN A 133 12.48 16.41 -17.76
N VAL A 134 13.38 15.43 -17.80
CA VAL A 134 14.45 15.26 -16.80
C VAL A 134 15.82 15.17 -17.46
N VAL A 135 16.72 16.09 -17.09
CA VAL A 135 18.04 16.22 -17.70
C VAL A 135 19.15 16.18 -16.67
N LYS A 136 20.32 15.77 -17.13
CA LYS A 136 21.56 15.81 -16.36
C LYS A 136 22.24 17.18 -16.51
N ARG A 137 22.70 17.74 -15.39
CA ARG A 137 23.57 18.92 -15.32
C ARG A 137 24.73 18.65 -14.36
N GLY A 138 25.91 18.31 -14.88
CA GLY A 138 27.03 17.85 -14.06
C GLY A 138 26.66 16.62 -13.25
N ASN A 139 26.79 16.67 -11.92
CA ASN A 139 26.38 15.58 -11.02
C ASN A 139 24.96 15.76 -10.45
N LYS A 140 24.18 16.72 -10.98
CA LYS A 140 22.82 17.02 -10.53
C LYS A 140 21.80 16.60 -11.59
N VAL A 141 20.55 16.48 -11.14
CA VAL A 141 19.39 16.19 -11.97
C VAL A 141 18.47 17.40 -11.96
N ILE A 142 18.01 17.82 -13.15
CA ILE A 142 17.04 18.91 -13.31
C ILE A 142 15.73 18.30 -13.80
N VAL A 143 14.66 18.47 -13.02
CA VAL A 143 13.30 18.07 -13.40
C VAL A 143 12.53 19.32 -13.82
N HIS A 144 12.17 19.41 -15.08
CA HIS A 144 11.29 20.44 -15.61
C HIS A 144 9.84 20.06 -15.37
N THR A 145 9.21 20.65 -14.36
CA THR A 145 7.86 20.25 -13.97
C THR A 145 6.81 20.83 -14.92
N ALA A 146 5.73 20.08 -15.10
CA ALA A 146 4.50 20.53 -15.74
C ALA A 146 3.89 21.77 -15.07
N GLY A 147 4.13 21.94 -13.76
CA GLY A 147 3.77 23.14 -13.01
C GLY A 147 4.57 24.39 -13.37
N GLY A 148 5.55 24.29 -14.29
CA GLY A 148 6.36 25.39 -14.80
C GLY A 148 7.59 25.72 -13.96
N LYS A 149 7.91 24.90 -12.95
CA LYS A 149 9.07 25.08 -12.09
C LYS A 149 10.18 24.08 -12.44
N ASP A 150 11.41 24.53 -12.46
CA ASP A 150 12.58 23.65 -12.53
C ASP A 150 13.00 23.23 -11.11
N LEU A 151 13.13 21.93 -10.91
CA LEU A 151 13.62 21.35 -9.66
C LEU A 151 15.05 20.86 -9.86
N GLU A 152 15.97 21.46 -9.13
CA GLU A 152 17.33 20.95 -9.01
C GLU A 152 17.40 19.93 -7.88
N LEU A 153 17.77 18.69 -8.23
CA LEU A 153 17.90 17.55 -7.36
C LEU A 153 19.38 17.16 -7.24
N GLU A 154 19.82 16.93 -6.01
CA GLU A 154 21.08 16.23 -5.70
C GLU A 154 20.78 14.72 -5.58
N PRO A 155 21.33 13.88 -6.47
CA PRO A 155 21.16 12.43 -6.38
C PRO A 155 21.74 11.86 -5.09
N LEU A 156 21.26 10.68 -4.69
CA LEU A 156 21.58 10.08 -3.40
C LEU A 156 23.09 9.85 -3.21
N LYS A 157 23.80 9.41 -4.26
CA LYS A 157 25.26 9.28 -4.25
C LYS A 157 25.97 10.60 -3.93
N LEU A 158 25.55 11.71 -4.52
CA LEU A 158 26.14 13.03 -4.25
C LEU A 158 25.93 13.43 -2.78
N LEU A 159 24.74 13.17 -2.23
CA LEU A 159 24.45 13.43 -0.82
C LEU A 159 25.33 12.61 0.12
N VAL A 160 25.68 11.37 -0.26
CA VAL A 160 26.61 10.52 0.50
C VAL A 160 28.05 11.08 0.40
N GLU A 161 28.52 11.38 -0.81
CA GLU A 161 29.87 11.90 -1.07
C GLU A 161 30.12 13.22 -0.33
N GLU A 162 29.09 14.06 -0.19
CA GLU A 162 29.17 15.35 0.50
C GLU A 162 28.79 15.28 1.99
N GLY A 163 28.47 14.10 2.53
CA GLY A 163 28.14 13.93 3.95
C GLY A 163 26.86 14.63 4.39
N LYS A 164 25.87 14.77 3.49
CA LYS A 164 24.61 15.50 3.72
C LYS A 164 23.48 14.62 4.28
N LEU A 165 23.66 13.31 4.35
CA LEU A 165 22.68 12.39 4.95
C LEU A 165 22.74 12.42 6.47
N ASN A 166 21.58 12.37 7.13
CA ASN A 166 21.51 12.20 8.57
C ASN A 166 21.86 10.76 8.99
N THR A 167 22.03 10.53 10.29
CA THR A 167 22.43 9.22 10.83
C THR A 167 21.44 8.12 10.48
N GLU A 168 20.13 8.39 10.57
CA GLU A 168 19.10 7.41 10.24
C GLU A 168 19.16 7.01 8.76
N ALA A 169 19.34 7.98 7.86
CA ALA A 169 19.52 7.73 6.43
C ALA A 169 20.81 6.93 6.15
N MET A 170 21.92 7.26 6.82
CA MET A 170 23.18 6.52 6.68
C MET A 170 23.02 5.06 7.14
N VAL A 171 22.39 4.83 8.29
CA VAL A 171 22.12 3.48 8.79
C VAL A 171 21.21 2.72 7.83
N ALA A 172 20.05 3.31 7.49
CA ALA A 172 19.02 2.62 6.73
C ALA A 172 19.42 2.38 5.27
N MET A 173 20.03 3.36 4.59
CA MET A 173 20.32 3.27 3.14
C MET A 173 21.74 2.81 2.82
N VAL A 174 22.73 3.12 3.66
CA VAL A 174 24.16 2.87 3.35
C VAL A 174 24.69 1.64 4.09
N HIS A 175 24.50 1.58 5.42
CA HIS A 175 25.05 0.51 6.24
C HIS A 175 24.24 -0.78 6.14
N VAL A 176 22.90 -0.68 6.10
CA VAL A 176 22.01 -1.82 5.90
C VAL A 176 21.68 -1.97 4.41
N LYS A 177 22.64 -2.48 3.63
CA LYS A 177 22.52 -2.62 2.17
C LYS A 177 21.27 -3.38 1.71
N ALA A 178 20.77 -4.29 2.55
CA ALA A 178 19.57 -5.07 2.26
C ALA A 178 18.34 -4.19 1.98
N HIS A 179 18.22 -3.02 2.62
CA HIS A 179 17.10 -2.11 2.36
C HIS A 179 17.12 -1.59 0.92
N MET A 180 18.26 -1.11 0.43
CA MET A 180 18.37 -0.60 -0.94
C MET A 180 18.30 -1.71 -2.01
N GLN A 181 18.63 -2.95 -1.63
CA GLN A 181 18.63 -4.10 -2.54
C GLN A 181 17.29 -4.80 -2.66
N ARG A 182 16.49 -4.80 -1.57
CA ARG A 182 15.25 -5.60 -1.49
C ARG A 182 14.00 -4.79 -1.25
N MET A 183 14.09 -3.52 -0.83
CA MET A 183 12.91 -2.72 -0.54
C MET A 183 12.67 -1.68 -1.62
N GLU A 184 11.41 -1.33 -1.74
CA GLU A 184 10.99 -0.13 -2.45
C GLU A 184 11.30 1.11 -1.63
N CYS A 185 11.73 2.19 -2.30
CA CYS A 185 11.96 3.47 -1.62
C CYS A 185 10.69 3.96 -0.91
N TYR A 186 9.52 3.72 -1.52
CA TYR A 186 8.23 4.09 -0.96
C TYR A 186 7.77 3.18 0.20
N ALA A 187 8.43 2.05 0.47
CA ALA A 187 8.23 1.31 1.72
C ALA A 187 8.64 2.14 2.94
N CYS A 188 9.65 2.99 2.79
CA CYS A 188 10.16 3.86 3.84
C CYS A 188 9.62 5.30 3.73
N HIS A 189 9.47 5.83 2.52
CA HIS A 189 9.15 7.25 2.33
C HIS A 189 7.66 7.57 2.23
N ALA A 190 6.77 6.61 1.93
CA ALA A 190 5.33 6.85 1.94
C ALA A 190 4.81 6.86 3.37
N LYS A 191 4.40 7.99 3.96
CA LYS A 191 4.11 8.04 5.42
C LYS A 191 2.75 7.51 5.86
N TRP A 192 1.82 7.35 4.94
CA TRP A 192 0.47 6.87 5.24
C TRP A 192 -0.16 6.33 3.98
N ALA A 193 -1.17 5.48 4.11
CA ALA A 193 -2.00 5.08 2.99
C ALA A 193 -3.47 4.99 3.42
N PRO A 194 -4.43 5.38 2.54
CA PRO A 194 -5.84 5.15 2.80
C PRO A 194 -6.12 3.65 2.73
N GLN A 195 -6.70 3.09 3.78
CA GLN A 195 -6.97 1.66 3.91
C GLN A 195 -8.46 1.42 4.16
N CYS A 196 -9.10 0.74 3.21
CA CYS A 196 -10.54 0.48 3.22
C CYS A 196 -10.81 -1.00 3.45
N TYR A 197 -11.12 -1.34 4.70
CA TYR A 197 -11.28 -2.73 5.13
C TYR A 197 -12.72 -3.22 4.96
N GLY A 198 -12.86 -4.47 4.49
CA GLY A 198 -14.13 -5.20 4.37
C GLY A 198 -15.20 -4.47 3.55
N CYS A 199 -15.05 -4.46 2.23
CA CYS A 199 -16.07 -3.99 1.28
C CYS A 199 -17.32 -4.89 1.36
N HIS A 200 -18.49 -4.30 1.52
CA HIS A 200 -19.78 -4.99 1.61
C HIS A 200 -20.64 -4.60 0.41
N ILE A 201 -20.88 -5.57 -0.45
CA ILE A 201 -21.71 -5.43 -1.65
C ILE A 201 -23.08 -6.03 -1.33
N LYS A 202 -24.13 -5.21 -1.46
CA LYS A 202 -25.52 -5.63 -1.38
C LYS A 202 -26.17 -5.52 -2.75
N ILE A 203 -26.73 -6.62 -3.24
CA ILE A 203 -27.55 -6.67 -4.45
C ILE A 203 -29.00 -6.96 -4.03
N ASP A 204 -29.93 -6.07 -4.35
CA ASP A 204 -31.32 -6.18 -3.92
C ASP A 204 -32.29 -6.27 -5.11
N TYR A 205 -32.82 -7.47 -5.37
CA TYR A 205 -33.76 -7.74 -6.46
C TYR A 205 -35.22 -7.48 -6.10
N SER A 206 -35.54 -7.15 -4.84
CA SER A 206 -36.92 -7.04 -4.35
C SER A 206 -37.66 -5.78 -4.81
N LYS A 207 -36.93 -4.76 -5.27
CA LYS A 207 -37.48 -3.42 -5.56
C LYS A 207 -37.75 -3.14 -7.04
N GLY A 208 -37.47 -4.08 -7.93
CA GLY A 208 -37.60 -3.89 -9.38
C GLY A 208 -36.69 -2.81 -9.97
N GLU A 209 -35.69 -2.33 -9.22
CA GLU A 209 -34.71 -1.38 -9.70
C GLU A 209 -33.77 -2.05 -10.72
N LYS A 210 -33.29 -1.26 -11.68
CA LYS A 210 -32.35 -1.72 -12.70
C LYS A 210 -31.06 -0.92 -12.65
N HIS A 211 -29.96 -1.54 -13.04
CA HIS A 211 -28.65 -0.91 -13.19
C HIS A 211 -28.02 -1.30 -14.53
N PRO A 212 -27.05 -0.52 -15.02
CA PRO A 212 -26.34 -0.85 -16.26
C PRO A 212 -25.49 -2.11 -16.08
N ASP A 213 -25.58 -3.02 -17.05
CA ASP A 213 -24.61 -4.10 -17.25
C ASP A 213 -23.44 -3.54 -18.07
N TRP A 214 -22.42 -3.04 -17.35
CA TRP A 214 -21.23 -2.45 -17.97
C TRP A 214 -20.47 -3.44 -18.89
N VAL A 215 -20.57 -4.74 -18.63
CA VAL A 215 -19.90 -5.77 -19.45
C VAL A 215 -20.66 -5.99 -20.76
N ALA A 216 -21.98 -6.12 -20.69
CA ALA A 216 -22.81 -6.23 -21.90
C ALA A 216 -22.73 -4.95 -22.75
N MET A 217 -22.72 -3.77 -22.11
CA MET A 217 -22.53 -2.48 -22.78
C MET A 217 -21.19 -2.37 -23.51
N GLY A 218 -20.11 -2.80 -22.84
CA GLY A 218 -18.77 -2.80 -23.43
C GLY A 218 -18.64 -3.73 -24.64
N HIS A 219 -19.45 -4.79 -24.73
CA HIS A 219 -19.49 -5.69 -25.89
C HIS A 219 -20.42 -5.20 -27.02
N ASP A 220 -21.33 -4.26 -26.76
CA ASP A 220 -22.22 -3.70 -27.79
C ASP A 220 -21.55 -2.52 -28.50
N VAL A 221 -20.61 -2.88 -29.39
CA VAL A 221 -19.87 -1.96 -30.24
C VAL A 221 -20.56 -1.79 -31.60
N ASP A 222 -20.60 -0.55 -32.10
CA ASP A 222 -21.07 -0.26 -33.45
C ASP A 222 -19.97 -0.45 -34.51
N GLU A 223 -20.27 -0.13 -35.77
CA GLU A 223 -19.32 -0.20 -36.89
C GLU A 223 -18.10 0.75 -36.75
N HIS A 224 -18.17 1.71 -35.84
CA HIS A 224 -17.09 2.65 -35.53
C HIS A 224 -16.29 2.23 -34.27
N GLY A 225 -16.67 1.11 -33.63
CA GLY A 225 -16.04 0.61 -32.42
C GLY A 225 -16.51 1.33 -31.14
N LEU A 226 -17.59 2.11 -31.18
CA LEU A 226 -18.12 2.80 -30.01
C LEU A 226 -19.07 1.91 -29.22
N THR A 227 -18.77 1.74 -27.94
CA THR A 227 -19.58 0.99 -26.98
C THR A 227 -20.94 1.66 -26.75
N ALA A 228 -21.92 0.91 -26.24
CA ALA A 228 -23.28 1.42 -26.04
C ALA A 228 -23.34 2.62 -25.08
N ASP A 229 -22.50 2.65 -24.04
CA ASP A 229 -22.39 3.77 -23.11
C ASP A 229 -21.77 5.00 -23.77
N ALA A 230 -20.72 4.83 -24.59
CA ALA A 230 -20.09 5.93 -25.33
C ALA A 230 -21.07 6.55 -26.31
N ARG A 231 -21.83 5.75 -27.06
CA ARG A 231 -22.88 6.24 -27.96
C ARG A 231 -24.00 6.98 -27.22
N ALA A 232 -24.39 6.50 -26.05
CA ALA A 232 -25.39 7.16 -25.23
C ALA A 232 -24.93 8.54 -24.73
N VAL A 233 -23.66 8.67 -24.33
CA VAL A 233 -23.09 9.93 -23.85
C VAL A 233 -22.82 10.91 -24.99
N ILE A 234 -22.20 10.44 -26.07
CA ILE A 234 -21.72 11.31 -27.18
C ILE A 234 -22.87 11.69 -28.11
N PHE A 235 -23.75 10.74 -28.46
CA PHE A 235 -24.80 10.91 -29.46
C PHE A 235 -26.22 10.88 -28.89
N GLY A 236 -26.37 10.69 -27.57
CA GLY A 236 -27.69 10.65 -26.94
C GLY A 236 -28.50 9.39 -27.25
N ASP A 237 -27.87 8.31 -27.71
CA ASP A 237 -28.53 7.02 -27.98
C ASP A 237 -28.92 6.30 -26.67
N LYS A 238 -29.99 6.81 -26.03
CA LYS A 238 -30.52 6.24 -24.79
C LYS A 238 -31.01 4.81 -24.96
N LYS A 239 -31.43 4.40 -26.17
CA LYS A 239 -31.93 3.05 -26.42
C LYS A 239 -30.80 2.02 -26.34
N ALA A 240 -29.62 2.35 -26.87
CA ALA A 240 -28.44 1.51 -26.70
C ALA A 240 -28.09 1.34 -25.21
N PHE A 241 -28.23 2.39 -24.40
CA PHE A 241 -28.02 2.31 -22.95
C PHE A 241 -29.09 1.46 -22.25
N GLU A 242 -30.36 1.76 -22.47
CA GLU A 242 -31.51 1.11 -21.81
C GLU A 242 -31.62 -0.40 -22.13
N LYS A 243 -31.11 -0.82 -23.29
CA LYS A 243 -31.05 -2.22 -23.73
C LYS A 243 -30.27 -3.10 -22.75
N HIS A 244 -29.24 -2.56 -22.09
CA HIS A 244 -28.33 -3.32 -21.23
C HIS A 244 -28.61 -3.09 -19.74
N MET A 245 -29.86 -2.83 -19.38
CA MET A 245 -30.27 -2.64 -17.99
C MET A 245 -30.67 -3.98 -17.37
N VAL A 246 -29.96 -4.38 -16.32
CA VAL A 246 -30.19 -5.61 -15.56
C VAL A 246 -30.86 -5.31 -14.22
N GLU A 247 -31.64 -6.26 -13.71
CA GLU A 247 -32.35 -6.10 -12.44
C GLU A 247 -31.39 -6.13 -11.24
N GLY A 248 -31.77 -5.45 -10.16
CA GLY A 248 -31.08 -5.43 -8.89
C GLY A 248 -30.59 -4.03 -8.53
N LYS A 249 -30.77 -3.63 -7.28
CA LYS A 249 -30.13 -2.43 -6.75
C LYS A 249 -28.80 -2.82 -6.12
N ILE A 250 -27.69 -2.36 -6.70
CA ILE A 250 -26.36 -2.53 -6.11
C ILE A 250 -26.10 -1.38 -5.13
N LYS A 251 -25.61 -1.72 -3.94
CA LYS A 251 -25.03 -0.79 -2.98
C LYS A 251 -23.71 -1.34 -2.47
N GLU A 252 -22.74 -0.45 -2.30
CA GLU A 252 -21.45 -0.76 -1.71
C GLU A 252 -21.26 0.04 -0.42
N THR A 253 -20.68 -0.60 0.60
CA THR A 253 -20.19 0.05 1.81
C THR A 253 -18.91 -0.63 2.28
N ARG A 254 -18.35 -0.20 3.39
CA ARG A 254 -17.11 -0.70 3.99
C ARG A 254 -17.24 -0.86 5.49
N SER A 255 -16.43 -1.73 6.07
CA SER A 255 -16.42 -1.98 7.51
C SER A 255 -15.80 -0.79 8.25
N TYR A 256 -14.61 -0.36 7.82
CA TYR A 256 -13.94 0.81 8.37
C TYR A 256 -12.88 1.38 7.42
N LEU A 257 -12.50 2.64 7.66
CA LEU A 257 -11.44 3.37 6.95
C LEU A 257 -10.36 3.80 7.93
N ARG A 258 -9.08 3.67 7.53
CA ARG A 258 -7.93 4.14 8.31
C ARG A 258 -6.92 4.88 7.43
N TRP A 259 -6.20 5.82 8.04
CA TRP A 259 -5.09 6.58 7.43
C TRP A 259 -3.86 6.39 8.29
N GLU A 260 -3.09 5.36 8.00
CA GLU A 260 -2.00 4.91 8.87
C GLU A 260 -0.91 4.24 8.05
N ASP A 261 0.12 3.74 8.74
CA ASP A 261 1.17 2.94 8.12
C ASP A 261 0.55 1.70 7.46
N PRO A 262 0.75 1.50 6.15
CA PRO A 262 0.39 0.26 5.47
C PRO A 262 1.31 -0.89 5.90
N ILE A 263 0.78 -2.10 5.77
CA ILE A 263 1.52 -3.36 5.90
C ILE A 263 2.66 -3.46 4.87
N LEU A 264 3.67 -4.29 5.13
CA LEU A 264 4.69 -4.65 4.15
C LEU A 264 4.44 -6.04 3.55
N VAL A 265 4.62 -6.14 2.25
CA VAL A 265 4.52 -7.39 1.47
C VAL A 265 5.63 -7.44 0.43
N GLN A 266 5.81 -8.58 -0.24
CA GLN A 266 6.60 -8.61 -1.46
C GLN A 266 5.68 -8.24 -2.63
N ASN A 267 6.09 -7.27 -3.45
CA ASN A 267 5.40 -6.88 -4.68
C ASN A 267 5.77 -7.83 -5.84
N GLY A 268 5.22 -7.56 -7.03
CA GLY A 268 5.48 -8.37 -8.21
C GLY A 268 6.88 -8.25 -8.82
N GLU A 269 7.65 -7.21 -8.47
CA GLU A 269 9.07 -7.07 -8.82
C GLU A 269 9.97 -7.89 -7.87
N GLY A 270 9.40 -8.48 -6.81
CA GLY A 270 10.16 -9.22 -5.81
C GLY A 270 10.75 -8.34 -4.71
N ARG A 271 10.31 -7.08 -4.62
CA ARG A 271 10.75 -6.09 -3.63
C ARG A 271 9.73 -5.91 -2.53
N ILE A 272 10.19 -5.51 -1.35
CA ILE A 272 9.33 -5.24 -0.21
C ILE A 272 8.67 -3.89 -0.41
N SER A 273 7.35 -3.88 -0.49
CA SER A 273 6.55 -2.67 -0.71
C SER A 273 5.38 -2.58 0.28
N PRO A 274 4.83 -1.37 0.47
CA PRO A 274 3.53 -1.19 1.11
C PRO A 274 2.42 -1.95 0.41
N ALA A 275 1.48 -2.50 1.17
CA ALA A 275 0.18 -2.92 0.65
C ALA A 275 -0.98 -2.29 1.42
N ILE A 276 -2.10 -2.14 0.73
CA ILE A 276 -3.38 -1.72 1.30
C ILE A 276 -4.44 -2.78 1.00
N PRO A 277 -5.59 -2.77 1.69
CA PRO A 277 -6.73 -3.55 1.25
C PRO A 277 -7.04 -3.24 -0.22
N GLY A 278 -7.03 -4.29 -1.05
CA GLY A 278 -7.63 -4.26 -2.37
C GLY A 278 -9.13 -4.43 -2.21
N CYS A 279 -9.71 -5.37 -2.97
CA CYS A 279 -11.11 -5.71 -2.85
C CYS A 279 -11.33 -6.79 -1.79
N GLN A 280 -11.63 -6.38 -0.55
CA GLN A 280 -12.04 -7.31 0.52
C GLN A 280 -13.56 -7.53 0.53
N THR A 281 -14.08 -8.26 -0.46
CA THR A 281 -15.52 -8.31 -0.72
C THR A 281 -16.31 -9.28 0.16
N THR A 282 -17.43 -8.78 0.68
CA THR A 282 -18.47 -9.54 1.36
C THR A 282 -19.79 -9.31 0.65
N VAL A 283 -20.48 -10.36 0.24
CA VAL A 283 -21.65 -10.28 -0.64
C VAL A 283 -22.93 -10.64 0.09
N THR A 284 -23.94 -9.79 -0.03
CA THR A 284 -25.32 -10.05 0.38
C THR A 284 -26.24 -9.90 -0.83
N VAL A 285 -27.06 -10.92 -1.08
CA VAL A 285 -28.02 -10.92 -2.18
C VAL A 285 -29.43 -11.08 -1.60
N ILE A 286 -30.32 -10.15 -1.92
CA ILE A 286 -31.74 -10.21 -1.54
C ILE A 286 -32.55 -10.63 -2.77
N GLY A 287 -33.29 -11.73 -2.65
CA GLY A 287 -34.14 -12.27 -3.70
C GLY A 287 -35.34 -11.37 -4.00
N LYS A 288 -36.07 -11.70 -5.08
CA LYS A 288 -37.29 -10.99 -5.49
C LYS A 288 -38.39 -11.03 -4.43
N ASP A 289 -38.39 -12.06 -3.59
CA ASP A 289 -39.31 -12.22 -2.45
C ASP A 289 -38.90 -11.40 -1.21
N GLY A 290 -37.82 -10.63 -1.29
CA GLY A 290 -37.29 -9.83 -0.19
C GLY A 290 -36.44 -10.62 0.82
N LYS A 291 -36.21 -11.92 0.63
CA LYS A 291 -35.42 -12.75 1.54
C LYS A 291 -33.95 -12.81 1.12
N PRO A 292 -32.99 -12.87 2.06
CA PRO A 292 -31.59 -13.08 1.72
C PRO A 292 -31.37 -14.45 1.06
N LEU A 293 -30.77 -14.45 -0.14
CA LEU A 293 -30.23 -15.63 -0.83
C LEU A 293 -28.78 -15.88 -0.40
N LEU A 294 -28.03 -14.80 -0.19
CA LEU A 294 -26.71 -14.78 0.43
C LEU A 294 -26.71 -13.68 1.49
N LEU A 295 -26.08 -13.94 2.63
CA LEU A 295 -25.90 -12.96 3.70
C LEU A 295 -24.45 -12.99 4.14
N ASN A 296 -23.79 -11.84 4.08
CA ASN A 296 -22.41 -11.65 4.54
C ASN A 296 -21.44 -12.74 4.02
N HIS A 297 -21.57 -13.14 2.75
CA HIS A 297 -20.83 -14.26 2.20
C HIS A 297 -19.52 -13.81 1.58
N ILE A 298 -18.41 -14.47 1.95
CA ILE A 298 -17.11 -14.33 1.28
C ILE A 298 -16.85 -15.61 0.51
N PHE A 299 -16.63 -15.51 -0.79
CA PHE A 299 -16.32 -16.67 -1.64
C PHE A 299 -14.90 -17.20 -1.36
N LYS A 300 -14.66 -18.46 -1.72
CA LYS A 300 -13.32 -19.07 -1.68
C LYS A 300 -12.86 -19.46 -3.06
N ILE A 301 -11.59 -19.23 -3.33
CA ILE A 301 -10.93 -19.55 -4.60
C ILE A 301 -10.01 -20.74 -4.36
N PRO A 302 -10.30 -21.93 -4.91
CA PRO A 302 -9.46 -23.11 -4.73
C PRO A 302 -8.14 -23.01 -5.49
N ASN A 303 -7.06 -23.56 -4.92
CA ASN A 303 -5.72 -23.66 -5.52
C ASN A 303 -5.10 -22.29 -5.91
N VAL A 304 -5.40 -21.23 -5.16
CA VAL A 304 -4.76 -19.91 -5.31
C VAL A 304 -3.80 -19.66 -4.14
N GLU A 305 -2.70 -18.95 -4.41
CA GLU A 305 -1.74 -18.41 -3.42
C GLU A 305 -1.69 -19.10 -2.05
N GLY A 306 -0.79 -20.08 -1.90
CA GLY A 306 -0.57 -20.76 -0.63
C GLY A 306 -1.73 -21.65 -0.15
N ALA A 307 -2.89 -21.64 -0.82
CA ALA A 307 -4.03 -22.50 -0.52
C ALA A 307 -4.13 -23.69 -1.48
N GLY A 308 -4.53 -24.85 -0.94
CA GLY A 308 -4.87 -26.04 -1.70
C GLY A 308 -6.34 -26.05 -2.15
N LYS A 309 -6.95 -27.24 -2.15
CA LYS A 309 -8.34 -27.42 -2.59
C LYS A 309 -9.36 -26.69 -1.72
N GLU A 310 -9.03 -26.43 -0.46
CA GLU A 310 -9.86 -25.69 0.49
C GLU A 310 -10.03 -24.21 0.10
N GLY A 311 -9.08 -23.68 -0.67
CA GLY A 311 -9.08 -22.34 -1.23
C GLY A 311 -8.83 -21.21 -0.23
N GLN A 312 -8.47 -20.06 -0.80
CA GLN A 312 -8.29 -18.81 -0.07
C GLN A 312 -9.57 -17.97 -0.10
N LEU A 313 -9.83 -17.13 0.91
CA LEU A 313 -10.90 -16.13 0.82
C LEU A 313 -10.66 -15.22 -0.40
N ALA A 314 -11.73 -14.91 -1.14
CA ALA A 314 -11.73 -13.99 -2.27
C ALA A 314 -11.66 -12.52 -1.81
N ILE A 315 -10.66 -12.23 -1.00
CA ILE A 315 -10.33 -10.93 -0.45
C ILE A 315 -8.83 -10.71 -0.65
N ASP A 316 -8.43 -9.49 -0.97
CA ASP A 316 -7.07 -9.19 -1.44
C ASP A 316 -6.44 -8.02 -0.68
N MET A 317 -5.12 -8.10 -0.52
CA MET A 317 -4.27 -6.96 -0.22
C MET A 317 -3.42 -6.63 -1.45
N SER A 318 -3.45 -5.39 -1.89
CA SER A 318 -2.77 -4.98 -3.10
C SER A 318 -1.49 -4.19 -2.76
N PRO A 319 -0.30 -4.61 -3.24
CA PRO A 319 0.89 -3.77 -3.23
C PRO A 319 0.60 -2.41 -3.88
N VAL A 320 1.13 -1.32 -3.32
CA VAL A 320 0.79 0.03 -3.78
C VAL A 320 1.91 1.05 -3.57
N GLN A 321 2.00 2.00 -4.49
CA GLN A 321 2.63 3.30 -4.29
C GLN A 321 1.50 4.31 -3.96
N PRO A 322 1.35 4.76 -2.70
CA PRO A 322 0.15 5.50 -2.27
C PRO A 322 0.20 7.02 -2.54
N HIS A 323 1.25 7.53 -3.18
CA HIS A 323 1.48 8.95 -3.46
C HIS A 323 1.48 9.82 -2.20
N THR A 324 2.14 9.34 -1.15
CA THR A 324 2.29 10.02 0.15
C THR A 324 3.75 10.15 0.56
N ILE A 325 4.63 10.30 -0.43
CA ILE A 325 6.07 10.38 -0.25
C ILE A 325 6.44 11.62 0.54
N THR A 326 7.32 11.46 1.51
CA THR A 326 7.84 12.57 2.33
C THR A 326 9.35 12.53 2.42
N LYS A 327 9.94 13.69 2.74
CA LYS A 327 11.40 13.84 2.88
C LYS A 327 11.93 12.97 4.01
N GLU A 328 11.32 13.05 5.19
CA GLU A 328 11.69 12.17 6.30
C GLU A 328 10.99 10.82 6.11
N ALA A 329 11.74 9.73 6.26
CA ALA A 329 11.19 8.39 6.18
C ALA A 329 10.33 8.05 7.41
N ARG A 330 9.61 6.92 7.35
CA ARG A 330 8.97 6.33 8.53
C ARG A 330 10.03 5.95 9.57
N LYS A 331 9.62 5.88 10.83
CA LYS A 331 10.52 5.47 11.91
C LYS A 331 10.79 3.98 11.86
N CYS A 332 11.92 3.52 12.39
CA CYS A 332 12.28 2.09 12.39
C CYS A 332 11.19 1.21 13.01
N GLU A 333 10.55 1.71 14.06
CA GLU A 333 9.49 1.06 14.83
C GLU A 333 8.22 0.80 14.00
N SER A 334 7.96 1.59 12.94
CA SER A 334 6.78 1.37 12.09
C SER A 334 6.83 0.03 11.36
N CYS A 335 8.01 -0.57 11.25
CA CYS A 335 8.24 -1.83 10.54
C CYS A 335 8.82 -2.90 11.47
N HIS A 336 9.85 -2.58 12.24
CA HIS A 336 10.60 -3.56 13.04
C HIS A 336 9.91 -3.96 14.35
N THR A 337 8.96 -3.17 14.83
CA THR A 337 8.22 -3.46 16.08
C THR A 337 6.71 -3.49 15.87
N ASN A 338 6.24 -3.40 14.63
CA ASN A 338 4.82 -3.30 14.31
C ASN A 338 4.30 -4.63 13.75
N PRO A 339 3.42 -5.35 14.47
CA PRO A 339 2.85 -6.62 14.00
C PRO A 339 2.08 -6.47 12.68
N LYS A 340 1.45 -5.31 12.47
CA LYS A 340 0.74 -5.01 11.23
C LYS A 340 1.67 -4.99 10.03
N ALA A 341 2.87 -4.41 10.18
CA ALA A 341 3.87 -4.38 9.11
C ALA A 341 4.32 -5.79 8.70
N MET A 342 4.31 -6.74 9.64
CA MET A 342 4.66 -8.15 9.42
C MET A 342 3.48 -8.99 8.86
N GLY A 343 2.26 -8.44 8.90
CA GLY A 343 1.06 -9.10 8.40
C GLY A 343 0.20 -9.82 9.42
N TYR A 344 0.51 -9.65 10.70
CA TYR A 344 -0.26 -10.22 11.79
C TYR A 344 -1.55 -9.45 12.12
N GLY A 345 -1.77 -8.31 11.45
CA GLY A 345 -2.93 -7.45 11.67
C GLY A 345 -2.62 -6.27 12.59
N ILE A 346 -3.59 -5.34 12.67
CA ILE A 346 -3.60 -4.24 13.62
C ILE A 346 -3.64 -4.85 15.02
N ASP A 347 -2.65 -4.52 15.84
CA ASP A 347 -2.46 -5.09 17.18
C ASP A 347 -2.57 -6.64 17.20
N GLU A 348 -1.90 -7.30 16.25
CA GLU A 348 -1.90 -8.78 16.10
C GLU A 348 -3.27 -9.41 15.74
N GLY A 349 -4.25 -8.55 15.48
CA GLY A 349 -5.64 -8.90 15.23
C GLY A 349 -6.48 -9.00 16.51
N ASP A 350 -5.95 -8.55 17.66
CA ASP A 350 -6.60 -8.69 18.97
C ASP A 350 -7.60 -7.56 19.26
N ASP A 351 -7.50 -6.43 18.55
CA ASP A 351 -8.42 -5.29 18.68
C ASP A 351 -9.87 -5.64 18.26
N TYR A 352 -10.04 -6.59 17.35
CA TYR A 352 -11.34 -6.94 16.77
C TYR A 352 -11.77 -8.36 17.18
N GLU A 353 -13.00 -8.47 17.67
CA GLU A 353 -13.64 -9.76 17.94
C GLU A 353 -13.83 -10.61 16.68
N ASP A 354 -13.96 -11.92 16.86
CA ASP A 354 -14.12 -12.92 15.79
C ASP A 354 -15.32 -12.60 14.87
N PRO A 355 -15.09 -12.13 13.61
CA PRO A 355 -16.18 -11.71 12.73
C PRO A 355 -17.09 -12.85 12.30
N SER A 356 -16.68 -14.11 12.49
CA SER A 356 -17.50 -15.28 12.19
C SER A 356 -18.61 -15.51 13.22
N LYS A 357 -18.62 -14.76 14.32
CA LYS A 357 -19.63 -14.84 15.38
C LYS A 357 -20.54 -13.61 15.35
N PRO A 358 -21.84 -13.77 15.63
CA PRO A 358 -22.73 -12.62 15.80
C PRO A 358 -22.42 -11.88 17.11
N TYR A 359 -22.63 -10.57 17.10
CA TYR A 359 -22.53 -9.73 18.30
C TYR A 359 -23.92 -9.23 18.72
N ILE A 360 -24.21 -9.42 20.00
CA ILE A 360 -25.48 -9.05 20.64
C ILE A 360 -25.16 -8.06 21.76
N VAL A 361 -25.93 -6.99 21.87
CA VAL A 361 -25.86 -6.03 22.96
C VAL A 361 -27.15 -6.16 23.76
N ASP A 362 -27.08 -6.85 24.90
CA ASP A 362 -28.20 -7.06 25.80
C ASP A 362 -27.72 -7.43 27.22
N LEU A 363 -28.65 -7.64 28.16
CA LEU A 363 -28.35 -8.17 29.49
C LEU A 363 -27.76 -9.59 29.37
N MET A 364 -26.53 -9.76 29.85
CA MET A 364 -25.80 -11.02 29.82
C MET A 364 -25.38 -11.46 31.22
N THR A 365 -25.22 -12.76 31.42
CA THR A 365 -24.54 -13.33 32.58
C THR A 365 -23.03 -13.07 32.49
N ALA A 366 -22.29 -13.32 33.59
CA ALA A 366 -20.84 -13.15 33.63
C ALA A 366 -20.07 -14.04 32.62
N ASP A 367 -20.66 -15.16 32.20
CA ASP A 367 -20.15 -16.06 31.15
C ASP A 367 -20.64 -15.70 29.74
N GLY A 368 -21.30 -14.55 29.55
CA GLY A 368 -21.69 -14.03 28.24
C GLY A 368 -22.99 -14.59 27.67
N LYS A 369 -23.80 -15.28 28.47
CA LYS A 369 -25.10 -15.79 28.02
C LYS A 369 -26.16 -14.70 28.07
N VAL A 370 -26.81 -14.45 26.94
CA VAL A 370 -27.95 -13.52 26.85
C VAL A 370 -29.10 -13.99 27.76
N ILE A 371 -29.51 -13.13 28.69
CA ILE A 371 -30.54 -13.41 29.69
C ILE A 371 -31.96 -13.31 29.08
N PRO A 372 -32.29 -12.26 28.30
CA PRO A 372 -33.62 -12.15 27.70
C PRO A 372 -33.88 -13.26 26.68
N LYS A 373 -35.14 -13.73 26.64
CA LYS A 373 -35.60 -14.69 25.61
C LYS A 373 -35.85 -14.03 24.25
N ILE A 374 -36.07 -12.72 24.25
CA ILE A 374 -36.33 -11.90 23.07
C ILE A 374 -35.22 -10.85 23.04
N PHE A 375 -34.31 -10.99 22.09
CA PHE A 375 -33.20 -10.08 21.86
C PHE A 375 -33.02 -9.89 20.36
N LYS A 376 -32.20 -8.91 19.99
CA LYS A 376 -31.84 -8.64 18.59
C LYS A 376 -30.33 -8.77 18.43
N THR A 377 -29.89 -9.37 17.33
CA THR A 377 -28.49 -9.32 16.93
C THR A 377 -28.15 -7.95 16.37
N GLN A 378 -27.13 -7.29 16.93
CA GLN A 378 -26.66 -5.99 16.46
C GLN A 378 -25.74 -6.12 15.24
N ILE A 379 -24.83 -7.10 15.27
CA ILE A 379 -23.89 -7.37 14.17
C ILE A 379 -24.01 -8.85 13.81
N ASN A 380 -24.42 -9.13 12.57
CA ASN A 380 -24.47 -10.50 12.06
C ASN A 380 -23.07 -11.00 11.72
N SER A 381 -22.86 -12.31 11.87
CA SER A 381 -21.62 -12.98 11.50
C SER A 381 -21.29 -12.84 10.01
N ILE A 382 -19.99 -12.93 9.71
CA ILE A 382 -19.40 -13.18 8.39
C ILE A 382 -18.76 -14.58 8.47
N PRO A 383 -19.51 -15.68 8.22
CA PRO A 383 -19.11 -17.03 8.66
C PRO A 383 -17.73 -17.52 8.17
N ASN A 384 -17.27 -17.02 7.02
CA ASN A 384 -16.00 -17.43 6.42
C ASN A 384 -14.79 -16.61 6.92
N LEU A 385 -15.00 -15.47 7.59
CA LEU A 385 -13.94 -14.61 8.10
C LEU A 385 -13.71 -14.89 9.59
N LYS A 386 -12.62 -15.60 9.90
CA LYS A 386 -12.30 -16.07 11.27
C LYS A 386 -11.18 -15.27 11.94
N TYR A 387 -10.88 -14.10 11.41
CA TYR A 387 -9.77 -13.23 11.81
C TYR A 387 -10.09 -11.80 11.38
N ASP A 388 -9.39 -10.82 11.96
CA ASP A 388 -9.53 -9.43 11.55
C ASP A 388 -9.13 -9.22 10.07
N TRP A 389 -9.80 -8.26 9.43
CA TRP A 389 -9.60 -7.88 8.03
C TRP A 389 -8.14 -7.54 7.69
N SER A 390 -7.39 -7.01 8.64
CA SER A 390 -6.00 -6.59 8.43
C SER A 390 -4.98 -7.72 8.54
N LYS A 391 -5.38 -8.91 8.99
CA LYS A 391 -4.50 -10.06 9.15
C LYS A 391 -4.36 -10.82 7.83
N ILE A 392 -3.13 -10.98 7.34
CA ILE A 392 -2.87 -11.62 6.03
C ILE A 392 -2.11 -12.93 6.15
N ILE A 393 -1.50 -13.16 7.31
CA ILE A 393 -0.67 -14.32 7.58
C ILE A 393 -0.69 -14.63 9.08
N THR A 394 -0.62 -15.91 9.42
CA THR A 394 -0.43 -16.39 10.78
C THR A 394 1.05 -16.42 11.16
N GLU A 395 1.34 -16.59 12.45
CA GLU A 395 2.71 -16.67 12.97
C GLU A 395 3.50 -17.86 12.41
N ASP A 396 2.85 -19.00 12.18
CA ASP A 396 3.44 -20.18 11.54
C ASP A 396 3.64 -20.02 10.02
N GLY A 397 3.14 -18.93 9.44
CA GLY A 397 3.36 -18.56 8.04
C GLY A 397 2.26 -19.01 7.08
N LYS A 398 1.08 -19.38 7.59
CA LYS A 398 -0.08 -19.69 6.75
C LYS A 398 -0.74 -18.41 6.25
N GLN A 399 -0.80 -18.25 4.94
CA GLN A 399 -1.47 -17.12 4.28
C GLN A 399 -3.00 -17.19 4.45
N LEU A 400 -3.62 -16.04 4.72
CA LEU A 400 -5.05 -15.90 5.06
C LEU A 400 -5.89 -15.13 4.02
N GLN A 401 -5.24 -14.39 3.13
CA GLN A 401 -5.90 -13.70 2.01
C GLN A 401 -4.92 -13.54 0.86
N THR A 402 -5.40 -13.27 -0.35
CA THR A 402 -4.49 -13.07 -1.49
C THR A 402 -3.71 -11.77 -1.34
N VAL A 403 -2.51 -11.73 -1.93
CA VAL A 403 -1.68 -10.53 -1.93
C VAL A 403 -1.16 -10.27 -3.33
N GLY A 404 -1.80 -9.33 -4.04
CA GLY A 404 -1.33 -8.90 -5.36
C GLY A 404 -1.30 -10.02 -6.41
N HIS A 405 -2.29 -10.92 -6.37
CA HIS A 405 -2.42 -12.17 -7.16
C HIS A 405 -2.33 -12.04 -8.68
N HIS A 406 -2.25 -10.81 -9.18
CA HIS A 406 -2.01 -10.50 -10.58
C HIS A 406 -0.55 -10.76 -11.01
N LEU A 407 0.39 -10.81 -10.07
CA LEU A 407 1.83 -11.00 -10.36
C LEU A 407 2.41 -12.16 -9.56
N LYS A 408 3.20 -13.00 -10.24
CA LYS A 408 3.72 -14.27 -9.71
C LYS A 408 4.54 -14.13 -8.42
N LEU A 409 5.26 -13.03 -8.26
CA LEU A 409 6.11 -12.80 -7.07
C LEU A 409 5.37 -12.14 -5.92
N SER A 410 4.17 -11.59 -6.13
CA SER A 410 3.44 -10.95 -5.03
C SER A 410 3.06 -11.98 -3.98
N ARG A 411 3.31 -11.67 -2.72
CA ARG A 411 2.97 -12.54 -1.58
C ARG A 411 3.13 -11.78 -0.26
N PRO A 412 2.54 -12.28 0.85
CA PRO A 412 2.98 -11.90 2.18
C PRO A 412 4.49 -12.12 2.35
N LEU A 413 5.09 -11.42 3.31
CA LEU A 413 6.44 -11.76 3.78
C LEU A 413 6.49 -13.24 4.18
N ASN A 414 7.62 -13.92 3.98
CA ASN A 414 7.79 -15.29 4.46
C ASN A 414 8.41 -15.30 5.88
N ASN A 415 8.54 -16.47 6.50
CA ASN A 415 9.10 -16.58 7.85
C ASN A 415 10.54 -16.05 7.96
N GLU A 416 11.38 -16.26 6.95
CA GLU A 416 12.76 -15.78 6.93
C GLU A 416 12.86 -14.24 6.83
N GLU A 417 11.97 -13.63 6.06
CA GLU A 417 11.88 -12.17 5.94
C GLU A 417 11.32 -11.55 7.23
N ARG A 418 10.27 -12.15 7.81
CA ARG A 418 9.74 -11.71 9.09
C ARG A 418 10.74 -11.85 10.22
N SER A 419 11.53 -12.93 10.27
CA SER A 419 12.54 -13.10 11.33
C SER A 419 13.68 -12.06 11.24
N LYS A 420 13.95 -11.52 10.04
CA LYS A 420 14.89 -10.41 9.86
C LYS A 420 14.27 -9.06 10.25
N LEU A 421 12.96 -8.93 10.11
CA LEU A 421 12.20 -7.72 10.42
C LEU A 421 11.90 -7.59 11.92
N ASP A 422 11.49 -8.68 12.57
CA ASP A 422 10.95 -8.67 13.92
C ASP A 422 12.01 -8.33 14.98
N ARG A 423 11.78 -7.22 15.68
CA ARG A 423 12.56 -6.74 16.83
C ARG A 423 11.70 -6.60 18.08
N ARG A 424 10.43 -7.06 18.08
CA ARG A 424 9.54 -7.00 19.25
C ARG A 424 10.12 -7.79 20.43
N GLY A 425 10.84 -8.88 20.15
CA GLY A 425 11.49 -9.73 21.15
C GLY A 425 12.72 -9.13 21.85
N VAL A 426 13.21 -7.96 21.43
CA VAL A 426 14.44 -7.37 22.02
C VAL A 426 14.25 -7.08 23.51
N CYS A 427 13.09 -6.57 23.91
CA CYS A 427 12.78 -6.31 25.32
C CYS A 427 12.57 -7.61 26.10
N MET A 428 11.82 -8.56 25.50
CA MET A 428 11.50 -9.84 26.14
C MET A 428 12.73 -10.73 26.34
N SER A 429 13.75 -10.62 25.49
CA SER A 429 15.00 -11.38 25.63
C SER A 429 15.65 -11.23 27.01
N CYS A 430 15.53 -10.06 27.62
CA CYS A 430 16.00 -9.80 28.98
C CYS A 430 14.89 -10.06 30.01
N HIS A 431 13.67 -9.57 29.76
CA HIS A 431 12.59 -9.59 30.76
C HIS A 431 11.95 -10.96 31.01
N GLN A 432 12.03 -11.90 30.06
CA GLN A 432 11.53 -13.27 30.25
C GLN A 432 12.39 -14.08 31.24
N GLU A 433 13.66 -13.70 31.37
CA GLU A 433 14.66 -14.36 32.21
C GLU A 433 14.79 -13.70 33.59
N ILE A 434 14.21 -12.51 33.77
CA ILE A 434 14.26 -11.80 35.05
C ILE A 434 13.39 -12.52 36.10
N PRO A 435 13.89 -12.74 37.33
CA PRO A 435 15.27 -12.47 37.76
C PRO A 435 16.22 -13.67 37.61
N ASP A 436 15.72 -14.90 37.58
CA ASP A 436 16.50 -16.07 38.03
C ASP A 436 16.76 -17.15 36.97
N LYS A 437 16.35 -16.94 35.72
CA LYS A 437 16.42 -18.02 34.71
C LYS A 437 17.72 -18.03 33.91
N ASP A 438 18.51 -16.96 33.96
CA ASP A 438 19.82 -16.86 33.32
C ASP A 438 20.86 -16.23 34.26
N LEU A 439 22.11 -16.72 34.21
CA LEU A 439 23.18 -16.28 35.12
C LEU A 439 23.57 -14.81 34.87
N ALA A 440 23.57 -14.34 33.63
CA ALA A 440 23.89 -12.95 33.31
C ALA A 440 22.75 -12.01 33.76
N VAL A 441 21.49 -12.42 33.58
CA VAL A 441 20.32 -11.66 34.04
C VAL A 441 20.22 -11.63 35.57
N SER A 442 20.53 -12.74 36.24
CA SER A 442 20.61 -12.83 37.70
C SER A 442 21.74 -11.96 38.26
N LEU A 443 22.91 -11.93 37.61
CA LEU A 443 24.00 -11.03 37.99
C LEU A 443 23.60 -9.56 37.86
N LEU A 444 22.90 -9.17 36.77
CA LEU A 444 22.45 -7.80 36.56
C LEU A 444 21.41 -7.35 37.59
N THR A 445 20.46 -8.23 37.93
CA THR A 445 19.45 -7.97 38.97
C THR A 445 20.08 -7.91 40.36
N HIS A 446 21.00 -8.82 40.69
CA HIS A 446 21.74 -8.80 41.94
C HIS A 446 22.60 -7.53 42.09
N ILE A 447 23.33 -7.12 41.03
CA ILE A 447 24.10 -5.87 41.03
C ILE A 447 23.18 -4.68 41.35
N LYS A 448 21.99 -4.60 40.75
CA LYS A 448 21.02 -3.52 41.04
C LYS A 448 20.62 -3.53 42.52
N GLU A 449 20.33 -4.69 43.09
CA GLU A 449 19.90 -4.84 44.48
C GLU A 449 20.99 -4.44 45.48
N VAL A 450 22.24 -4.85 45.26
CA VAL A 450 23.35 -4.57 46.18
C VAL A 450 23.97 -3.18 45.99
N SER A 451 23.87 -2.60 44.79
CA SER A 451 24.49 -1.30 44.48
C SER A 451 23.58 -0.10 44.75
N HIS A 452 22.31 -0.32 45.12
CA HIS A 452 21.28 0.71 45.24
C HIS A 452 21.14 1.61 44.01
N ILE A 453 21.58 1.14 42.83
CA ILE A 453 21.48 1.92 41.60
C ILE A 453 20.01 1.99 41.17
N LYS A 454 19.48 3.20 41.11
CA LYS A 454 18.18 3.46 40.47
C LYS A 454 18.35 3.32 38.96
N ILE A 455 17.65 2.36 38.36
CA ILE A 455 17.56 2.22 36.91
C ILE A 455 16.36 3.05 36.46
N ASP A 456 16.63 4.25 35.99
CA ASP A 456 15.66 5.08 35.28
C ASP A 456 15.68 4.77 33.77
N LYS A 457 14.85 5.47 33.00
CA LYS A 457 14.71 5.28 31.56
C LYS A 457 16.04 5.46 30.82
N ASP A 458 16.83 6.46 31.18
CA ASP A 458 18.09 6.78 30.48
C ASP A 458 19.16 5.73 30.77
N LYS A 459 19.24 5.27 32.03
CA LYS A 459 20.14 4.19 32.42
C LYS A 459 19.73 2.85 31.81
N HIS A 460 18.43 2.56 31.73
CA HIS A 460 17.91 1.38 31.04
C HIS A 460 18.30 1.42 29.55
N ASN A 461 18.03 2.53 28.85
CA ASN A 461 18.41 2.70 27.46
C ASN A 461 19.93 2.60 27.23
N SER A 462 20.74 3.12 28.15
CA SER A 462 22.20 2.99 28.08
C SER A 462 22.68 1.54 28.23
N ILE A 463 22.06 0.77 29.14
CA ILE A 463 22.36 -0.66 29.31
C ILE A 463 21.97 -1.44 28.06
N LEU A 464 20.75 -1.22 27.55
CA LEU A 464 20.29 -1.83 26.29
C LEU A 464 21.23 -1.50 25.13
N HIS A 465 21.61 -0.23 24.99
CA HIS A 465 22.53 0.21 23.93
C HIS A 465 23.89 -0.50 24.03
N LYS A 466 24.49 -0.56 25.22
CA LYS A 466 25.79 -1.24 25.42
C LYS A 466 25.70 -2.74 25.16
N LEU A 467 24.62 -3.39 25.60
CA LEU A 467 24.42 -4.83 25.38
C LEU A 467 24.20 -5.14 23.90
N VAL A 468 23.40 -4.33 23.20
CA VAL A 468 23.23 -4.44 21.75
C VAL A 468 24.57 -4.26 21.03
N LEU A 469 25.42 -3.32 21.45
CA LEU A 469 26.76 -3.14 20.88
C LEU A 469 27.73 -4.29 21.18
N ILE A 470 27.53 -5.04 22.26
CA ILE A 470 28.37 -6.19 22.63
C ILE A 470 27.87 -7.46 21.93
N GLY A 471 26.56 -7.57 21.69
CA GLY A 471 25.92 -8.73 21.06
C GLY A 471 25.76 -8.66 19.54
N ALA A 472 25.93 -7.49 18.93
CA ALA A 472 26.02 -7.28 17.48
C ALA A 472 27.48 -7.35 17.03
#